data_AF-A0A5C4P5Q6-F1
#
_entry.id   AF-A0A5C4P5Q6-F1
#
_cell.length_a   1.000
_cell.length_b   1.000
_cell.length_c   1.000
_cell.angle_alpha   90.00
_cell.angle_beta   90.00
_cell.angle_gamma   90.00
#
_symmetry.space_group_name_H-M   'P 1'
#
loop_
_entity.id
_entity.type
_entity.pdbx_description
1 polymer ?
#
loop_
_entity_poly.entity_id
_entity_poly.type
_entity_poly.pdbx_seq_one_letter_code
_entity_poly.pdbx_strand_id
1 'polypeptide(L)'
;MKNSTLAQLSSLSQPTRTDHLPAAADNTAAAFFFAWKQGVALAGHTYFGDGSIAGFNKASCRWDLRPIMRMIDKNFEVLSNHERIFLAAMVSFHDTNKGCDLLKQAGVKGLADLGLLVPGQRDVIASLVMHYHGW
;
A
#
# COMPACT_ATOMS: atom_id res chain seq x y z
N MET A 1 -61.73 27.35 15.81
CA MET A 1 -60.29 27.12 16.09
C MET A 1 -59.55 27.34 14.76
N LYS A 2 -59.08 28.57 14.49
CA LYS A 2 -57.69 29.07 14.65
C LYS A 2 -56.64 28.37 13.76
N ASN A 3 -56.28 29.07 12.68
CA ASN A 3 -54.94 29.35 12.10
C ASN A 3 -54.11 28.17 11.55
N SER A 4 -53.80 28.10 10.25
CA SER A 4 -52.74 28.80 9.48
C SER A 4 -51.32 28.22 9.62
N THR A 5 -50.70 27.97 8.45
CA THR A 5 -49.30 28.27 8.03
C THR A 5 -48.31 27.10 7.81
N LEU A 6 -47.53 27.29 6.73
CA LEU A 6 -46.27 26.65 6.26
C LEU A 6 -46.47 25.43 5.35
N ALA A 7 -46.44 25.53 4.00
CA ALA A 7 -45.47 26.14 3.08
C ALA A 7 -44.03 25.62 3.24
N GLN A 8 -43.43 25.23 2.10
CA GLN A 8 -42.04 24.79 1.87
C GLN A 8 -41.79 23.33 2.27
N LEU A 9 -41.54 22.41 1.34
CA LEU A 9 -40.27 22.30 0.60
C LEU A 9 -40.49 21.86 -0.86
N SER A 10 -40.66 22.85 -1.73
CA SER A 10 -40.20 22.75 -3.12
C SER A 10 -38.67 22.77 -3.11
N SER A 11 -38.04 22.04 -4.03
CA SER A 11 -36.60 22.08 -4.35
C SER A 11 -35.67 21.23 -3.48
N LEU A 12 -35.73 19.91 -3.63
CA LEU A 12 -34.49 19.12 -3.63
C LEU A 12 -34.03 19.05 -5.08
N SER A 13 -33.36 20.13 -5.52
CA SER A 13 -32.49 20.09 -6.67
C SER A 13 -31.49 18.95 -6.43
N GLN A 14 -31.59 17.87 -7.20
CA GLN A 14 -30.48 16.95 -7.34
C GLN A 14 -29.30 17.79 -7.84
N PRO A 15 -28.16 17.85 -7.14
CA PRO A 15 -26.95 18.26 -7.81
C PRO A 15 -26.61 17.12 -8.76
N THR A 16 -26.66 17.43 -10.05
CA THR A 16 -26.01 16.69 -11.13
C THR A 16 -24.57 16.44 -10.71
N ARG A 17 -24.29 15.30 -10.08
CA ARG A 17 -22.92 14.86 -9.80
C ARG A 17 -22.47 13.98 -10.95
N THR A 18 -22.34 14.62 -12.10
CA THR A 18 -21.38 14.24 -13.12
C THR A 18 -20.90 15.58 -13.63
N ASP A 19 -19.77 16.03 -13.10
CA ASP A 19 -18.72 16.60 -13.93
C ASP A 19 -17.50 16.92 -13.06
N HIS A 20 -16.35 16.49 -13.58
CA HIS A 20 -15.02 16.52 -13.00
C HIS A 20 -14.73 15.53 -11.85
N LEU A 21 -14.24 14.34 -12.23
CA LEU A 21 -13.13 13.72 -11.50
C LEU A 21 -11.85 14.27 -12.13
N PRO A 22 -11.18 15.32 -11.59
CA PRO A 22 -9.97 15.85 -12.17
C PRO A 22 -8.75 15.08 -11.64
N ALA A 23 -7.81 14.73 -12.53
CA ALA A 23 -6.38 14.63 -12.22
C ALA A 23 -5.89 13.61 -11.16
N ALA A 24 -6.62 12.53 -10.85
CA ALA A 24 -6.15 11.53 -9.87
C ALA A 24 -5.00 10.63 -10.40
N ALA A 25 -4.89 10.44 -11.71
CA ALA A 25 -3.90 9.53 -12.31
C ALA A 25 -2.46 10.05 -12.19
N ASP A 26 -2.25 11.37 -12.34
CA ASP A 26 -0.90 11.99 -12.35
C ASP A 26 -0.19 11.92 -10.98
N ASN A 27 -0.94 11.72 -9.88
CA ASN A 27 -0.38 11.55 -8.55
C ASN A 27 -0.34 10.07 -8.08
N THR A 28 -1.00 9.14 -8.78
CA THR A 28 -1.09 7.75 -8.32
C THR A 28 0.27 7.04 -8.37
N ALA A 29 1.05 7.24 -9.43
CA ALA A 29 2.39 6.67 -9.56
C ALA A 29 3.38 7.24 -8.54
N ALA A 30 3.34 8.55 -8.32
CA ALA A 30 4.17 9.23 -7.33
C ALA A 30 3.82 8.80 -5.90
N ALA A 31 2.52 8.75 -5.56
CA ALA A 31 2.04 8.30 -4.26
C ALA A 31 2.38 6.84 -3.98
N PHE A 32 2.24 5.95 -4.98
CA PHE A 32 2.68 4.56 -4.86
C PHE A 32 4.18 4.48 -4.61
N PHE A 33 5.00 5.20 -5.38
CA PHE A 33 6.45 5.18 -5.18
C PHE A 33 6.84 5.73 -3.80
N PHE A 34 6.19 6.80 -3.34
CA PHE A 34 6.40 7.35 -2.00
C PHE A 34 6.07 6.32 -0.91
N ALA A 35 4.93 5.64 -1.02
CA ALA A 35 4.56 4.55 -0.10
C ALA A 35 5.54 3.36 -0.20
N TRP A 36 5.95 2.98 -1.41
CA TRP A 36 6.91 1.90 -1.66
C TRP A 36 8.26 2.20 -1.02
N LYS A 37 8.81 3.39 -1.23
CA LYS A 37 10.10 3.81 -0.66
C LYS A 37 10.05 3.85 0.87
N GLN A 38 8.93 4.30 1.46
CA GLN A 38 8.72 4.19 2.91
C GLN A 38 8.67 2.73 3.37
N GLY A 39 7.97 1.87 2.65
CA GLY A 39 7.91 0.44 2.95
C GLY A 39 9.28 -0.23 2.90
N VAL A 40 10.11 0.11 1.93
CA VAL A 40 11.50 -0.37 1.83
C VAL A 40 12.33 0.10 3.02
N ALA A 41 12.15 1.35 3.47
CA ALA A 41 12.84 1.85 4.67
C ALA A 41 12.47 1.05 5.93
N LEU A 42 11.19 0.70 6.09
CA LEU A 42 10.70 -0.09 7.23
C LEU A 42 11.07 -1.58 7.13
N ALA A 43 11.08 -2.16 5.93
CA ALA A 43 11.41 -3.56 5.72
C ALA A 43 12.93 -3.82 5.74
N GLY A 44 13.72 -2.80 5.45
CA GLY A 44 15.18 -2.87 5.34
C GLY A 44 15.65 -2.83 3.89
N HIS A 45 16.51 -1.86 3.58
CA HIS A 45 17.04 -1.65 2.23
C HIS A 45 17.83 -2.85 1.69
N THR A 46 18.35 -3.74 2.55
CA THR A 46 19.08 -4.96 2.15
C THR A 46 18.25 -5.93 1.32
N TYR A 47 16.92 -5.84 1.38
CA TYR A 47 16.00 -6.69 0.62
C TYR A 47 15.56 -6.08 -0.71
N PHE A 48 16.01 -4.87 -1.06
CA PHE A 48 15.51 -4.14 -2.24
C PHE A 48 16.63 -3.42 -3.01
N GLY A 49 16.39 -3.19 -4.30
CA GLY A 49 17.32 -2.49 -5.19
C GLY A 49 18.66 -3.21 -5.31
N ASP A 50 19.74 -2.52 -4.95
CA ASP A 50 21.10 -3.09 -4.86
C ASP A 50 21.49 -3.54 -3.44
N GLY A 51 20.56 -3.46 -2.48
CA GLY A 51 20.76 -3.82 -1.08
C GLY A 51 21.44 -2.73 -0.24
N SER A 52 21.87 -1.63 -0.86
CA SER A 52 22.66 -0.59 -0.20
C SER A 52 21.81 0.61 0.23
N ILE A 53 22.23 1.27 1.32
CA ILE A 53 21.62 2.54 1.74
C ILE A 53 21.84 3.66 0.70
N ALA A 54 22.95 3.62 -0.03
CA ALA A 54 23.26 4.60 -1.08
C ALA A 54 22.29 4.45 -2.27
N GLY A 55 22.03 3.22 -2.71
CA GLY A 55 21.02 2.91 -3.72
C GLY A 55 19.62 3.32 -3.27
N PHE A 56 19.26 3.01 -2.03
CA PHE A 56 17.99 3.45 -1.43
C PHE A 56 17.80 4.97 -1.47
N ASN A 57 18.81 5.73 -1.06
CA ASN A 57 18.73 7.20 -1.05
C ASN A 57 18.58 7.77 -2.46
N LYS A 58 19.32 7.23 -3.44
CA LYS A 58 19.31 7.66 -4.85
C LYS A 58 18.08 7.20 -5.64
N ALA A 59 17.33 6.22 -5.14
CA ALA A 59 16.16 5.69 -5.83
C ALA A 59 15.15 6.79 -6.17
N SER A 60 14.74 6.82 -7.43
CA SER A 60 13.88 7.82 -8.08
C SER A 60 12.53 7.25 -8.53
N CYS A 61 12.43 5.93 -8.64
CA CYS A 61 11.19 5.22 -8.98
C CYS A 61 11.14 3.83 -8.34
N ARG A 62 9.98 3.16 -8.41
CA ARG A 62 9.78 1.82 -7.82
C ARG A 62 10.74 0.76 -8.37
N TRP A 63 11.16 0.90 -9.63
CA TRP A 63 12.05 -0.03 -10.33
C TRP A 63 13.46 -0.07 -9.72
N ASP A 64 13.90 1.05 -9.14
CA ASP A 64 15.19 1.17 -8.44
C ASP A 64 15.18 0.36 -7.13
N LEU A 65 14.00 0.05 -6.60
CA LEU A 65 13.77 -0.63 -5.34
C LEU A 65 12.99 -1.94 -5.52
N ARG A 66 13.29 -2.68 -6.60
CA ARG A 66 12.77 -4.04 -6.80
C ARG A 66 13.22 -4.98 -5.67
N PRO A 67 12.39 -5.91 -5.19
CA PRO A 67 12.81 -6.86 -4.17
C PRO A 67 13.91 -7.79 -4.70
N ILE A 68 14.91 -8.06 -3.87
CA ILE A 68 16.03 -8.97 -4.18
C ILE A 68 15.66 -10.36 -3.69
N MET A 69 14.95 -11.14 -4.53
CA MET A 69 14.37 -12.43 -4.13
C MET A 69 15.38 -13.38 -3.50
N ARG A 70 16.61 -13.44 -4.02
CA ARG A 70 17.70 -14.25 -3.42
C ARG A 70 18.01 -13.85 -1.98
N MET A 71 17.99 -12.56 -1.66
CA MET A 71 18.25 -12.08 -0.30
C MET A 71 17.05 -12.31 0.61
N ILE A 72 15.84 -12.18 0.09
CA ILE A 72 14.60 -12.47 0.82
C ILE A 72 14.58 -13.95 1.19
N ASP A 73 14.69 -14.85 0.21
CA ASP A 73 14.65 -16.31 0.42
C ASP A 73 15.72 -16.79 1.41
N LYS A 74 16.93 -16.22 1.33
CA LYS A 74 18.03 -16.58 2.23
C LYS A 74 17.76 -16.21 3.70
N ASN A 75 17.05 -15.12 3.96
CA ASN A 75 16.93 -14.56 5.31
C ASN A 75 15.51 -14.62 5.87
N PHE A 76 14.51 -15.03 5.08
CA PHE A 76 13.12 -14.95 5.48
C PHE A 76 12.81 -15.69 6.79
N GLU A 77 13.40 -16.88 6.99
CA GLU A 77 13.14 -17.70 8.17
C GLU A 77 13.70 -17.11 9.47
N VAL A 78 14.77 -16.31 9.40
CA VAL A 78 15.39 -15.69 10.58
C VAL A 78 14.75 -14.37 10.98
N LEU A 79 13.87 -13.82 10.14
CA LEU A 79 13.07 -12.64 10.46
C LEU A 79 12.02 -12.97 11.54
N SER A 80 11.68 -11.97 12.35
CA SER A 80 10.53 -12.08 13.24
C SER A 80 9.23 -12.25 12.45
N ASN A 81 8.19 -12.74 13.12
CA ASN A 81 6.92 -13.00 12.43
C ASN A 81 6.32 -11.72 11.81
N HIS A 82 6.40 -10.59 12.50
CA HIS A 82 5.90 -9.30 12.01
C HIS A 82 6.68 -8.82 10.78
N GLU A 83 8.01 -8.94 10.80
CA GLU A 83 8.86 -8.60 9.65
C GLU A 83 8.56 -9.49 8.44
N ARG A 84 8.34 -10.80 8.66
CA ARG A 84 7.95 -11.72 7.59
C ARG A 84 6.63 -11.32 6.94
N ILE A 85 5.59 -11.04 7.74
CA ILE A 85 4.29 -10.62 7.22
C ILE A 85 4.44 -9.33 6.41
N PHE A 86 5.16 -8.34 6.93
CA PHE A 86 5.34 -7.06 6.26
C PHE A 86 6.11 -7.20 4.95
N LEU A 87 7.25 -7.91 4.97
CA LEU A 87 8.08 -8.13 3.79
C LEU A 87 7.33 -8.94 2.73
N ALA A 88 6.59 -9.98 3.12
CA ALA A 88 5.75 -10.76 2.22
C ALA A 88 4.63 -9.92 1.58
N ALA A 89 3.99 -9.04 2.37
CA ALA A 89 3.00 -8.11 1.87
C ALA A 89 3.60 -7.08 0.90
N MET A 90 4.81 -6.59 1.14
CA MET A 90 5.53 -5.74 0.17
C MET A 90 5.80 -6.48 -1.13
N VAL A 91 6.31 -7.71 -1.05
CA VAL A 91 6.62 -8.54 -2.23
C VAL A 91 5.37 -8.81 -3.08
N SER A 92 4.18 -8.95 -2.48
CA SER A 92 2.96 -9.27 -3.23
C SER A 92 2.50 -8.19 -4.22
N PHE A 93 2.89 -6.93 -4.00
CA PHE A 93 2.66 -5.84 -4.95
C PHE A 93 3.59 -5.90 -6.17
N HIS A 94 4.76 -6.53 -6.04
CA HIS A 94 5.72 -6.74 -7.13
C HIS A 94 5.48 -8.09 -7.84
N ASP A 95 5.36 -9.16 -7.08
CA ASP A 95 5.14 -10.53 -7.54
C ASP A 95 4.08 -11.18 -6.66
N THR A 96 2.86 -11.25 -7.19
CA THR A 96 1.68 -11.77 -6.46
C THR A 96 1.86 -13.22 -6.06
N ASN A 97 2.47 -14.05 -6.90
CA ASN A 97 2.63 -15.48 -6.60
C ASN A 97 3.66 -15.66 -5.49
N LYS A 98 4.84 -15.05 -5.64
CA LYS A 98 5.89 -15.14 -4.63
C LYS A 98 5.47 -14.52 -3.31
N GLY A 99 4.79 -13.37 -3.34
CA GLY A 99 4.25 -12.73 -2.14
C GLY A 99 3.21 -13.60 -1.44
N CYS A 100 2.34 -14.28 -2.19
CA CYS A 100 1.36 -15.21 -1.63
C CYS A 100 2.03 -16.38 -0.91
N ASP A 101 3.09 -16.96 -1.49
CA ASP A 101 3.83 -18.06 -0.88
C ASP A 101 4.53 -17.63 0.41
N LEU A 102 5.16 -16.45 0.40
CA LEU A 102 5.79 -15.88 1.60
C LEU A 102 4.76 -15.56 2.70
N LEU A 103 3.57 -15.05 2.35
CA LEU A 103 2.49 -14.79 3.30
C LEU A 103 2.02 -16.09 3.96
N LYS A 104 1.84 -17.17 3.18
CA LYS A 104 1.52 -18.50 3.72
C LYS A 104 2.62 -19.01 4.64
N GLN A 105 3.89 -18.86 4.25
CA GLN A 105 5.04 -19.24 5.08
C GLN A 105 5.10 -18.44 6.38
N ALA A 106 4.66 -17.17 6.36
CA ALA A 106 4.52 -16.33 7.54
C ALA A 106 3.27 -16.64 8.41
N GLY A 107 2.45 -17.63 8.01
CA GLY A 107 1.26 -18.05 8.74
C GLY A 107 0.03 -17.16 8.53
N VAL A 108 0.03 -16.29 7.52
CA VAL A 108 -1.13 -15.45 7.17
C VAL A 108 -2.22 -16.32 6.56
N LYS A 109 -3.42 -16.24 7.12
CA LYS A 109 -4.62 -16.96 6.69
C LYS A 109 -5.58 -16.04 5.93
N GLY A 110 -5.56 -14.74 6.19
CA GLY A 110 -6.39 -13.77 5.50
C GLY A 110 -6.04 -12.32 5.80
N LEU A 111 -6.80 -11.40 5.22
CA LEU A 111 -6.52 -9.95 5.33
C LEU A 111 -6.54 -9.42 6.76
N ALA A 112 -7.34 -10.01 7.65
CA ALA A 112 -7.39 -9.61 9.06
C ALA A 112 -6.04 -9.78 9.78
N ASP A 113 -5.20 -10.73 9.34
CA ASP A 113 -3.88 -10.96 9.94
C ASP A 113 -2.89 -9.84 9.61
N LEU A 114 -3.15 -9.01 8.60
CA LEU A 114 -2.38 -7.77 8.37
C LEU A 114 -2.60 -6.75 9.50
N GLY A 115 -3.63 -6.93 10.32
CA GLY A 115 -3.84 -6.19 11.57
C GLY A 115 -2.71 -6.41 12.59
N LEU A 116 -1.93 -7.50 12.48
CA LEU A 116 -0.77 -7.77 13.33
C LEU A 116 0.41 -6.84 13.05
N LEU A 117 0.43 -6.17 11.89
CA LEU A 117 1.45 -5.19 11.55
C LEU A 117 1.38 -3.97 12.48
N VAL A 118 2.54 -3.35 12.74
CA VAL A 118 2.59 -2.10 13.52
C VAL A 118 1.96 -0.94 12.74
N PRO A 119 1.47 0.14 13.40
CA PRO A 119 0.73 1.23 12.74
C PRO A 119 1.38 1.75 11.45
N GLY A 120 2.68 2.10 11.48
CA GLY A 120 3.36 2.62 10.29
C GLY A 120 3.48 1.62 9.12
N GLN A 121 3.55 0.33 9.41
CA GLN A 121 3.52 -0.71 8.37
C GLN A 121 2.12 -0.83 7.76
N ARG A 122 1.06 -0.73 8.57
CA ARG A 122 -0.33 -0.74 8.07
C ARG A 122 -0.61 0.46 7.19
N ASP A 123 -0.11 1.64 7.56
CA ASP A 123 -0.26 2.86 6.76
C ASP A 123 0.41 2.72 5.39
N VAL A 124 1.60 2.09 5.34
CA VAL A 124 2.27 1.77 4.09
C VAL A 124 1.45 0.79 3.25
N ILE A 125 1.02 -0.34 3.81
CA ILE A 125 0.24 -1.33 3.05
C ILE A 125 -1.08 -0.73 2.54
N ALA A 126 -1.79 0.03 3.37
CA ALA A 126 -3.01 0.73 2.96
C ALA A 126 -2.72 1.73 1.83
N SER A 127 -1.63 2.50 1.94
CA SER A 127 -1.23 3.45 0.88
C SER A 127 -0.86 2.74 -0.42
N LEU A 128 -0.21 1.58 -0.36
CA LEU A 128 0.10 0.78 -1.54
C LEU A 128 -1.16 0.24 -2.20
N VAL A 129 -2.14 -0.26 -1.42
CA VAL A 129 -3.45 -0.68 -1.95
C VAL A 129 -4.18 0.48 -2.64
N MET A 130 -4.25 1.65 -1.99
CA MET A 130 -4.99 2.82 -2.50
C MET A 130 -4.41 3.38 -3.80
N HIS A 131 -3.10 3.25 -4.01
CA HIS A 131 -2.40 3.78 -5.18
C HIS A 131 -1.88 2.68 -6.11
N TYR A 132 -2.37 1.45 -5.97
CA TYR A 132 -1.93 0.35 -6.81
C TYR A 132 -2.39 0.58 -8.26
N HIS A 133 -1.45 0.54 -9.19
CA HIS A 133 -1.68 0.75 -10.62
C HIS A 133 -0.83 -0.21 -11.46
N GLY A 134 -0.55 -1.40 -10.90
CA GLY A 134 0.36 -2.38 -11.46
C GLY A 134 1.81 -2.15 -11.01
N TRP A 135 2.56 -3.25 -11.00
CA TRP A 135 4.01 -3.22 -10.87
C TRP A 135 4.67 -2.79 -12.17
#